data_AF-A0A436R9X1-F1
#
_entry.id   AF-A0A436R9X1-F1
#
_cell.length_a   1.000
_cell.length_b   1.000
_cell.length_c   1.000
_cell.angle_alpha   90.00
_cell.angle_beta   90.00
_cell.angle_gamma   90.00
#
_symmetry.space_group_name_H-M   'P 1'
#
loop_
_entity.id
_entity.type
_entity.pdbx_description
1 polymer ?
#
loop_
_entity_poly.entity_id
_entity_poly.type
_entity_poly.pdbx_seq_one_letter_code
_entity_poly.pdbx_strand_id
1 'polypeptide(L)'
;MAFIWFIYAAWLMLIIFLTVQAIGVKRDTEPHLLQSFGLMFAIIAAFLLPRLPIFDFVNFAPVGTVLGGIGAAITIAGMALLVWARQALGRNWSQTVSAKQEHELVRSGPYSRLRHPMY
;
A
#
# COMPACT_ATOMS: atom_id res chain seq x y z
N MET A 1 -17.04 -15.34 -1.37
CA MET A 1 -16.26 -15.61 -0.14
C MET A 1 -14.76 -15.82 -0.39
N ALA A 2 -14.32 -16.85 -1.12
CA ALA A 2 -12.88 -17.11 -1.32
C ALA A 2 -12.08 -15.92 -1.90
N PHE A 3 -12.67 -15.21 -2.86
CA PHE A 3 -12.06 -14.04 -3.50
C PHE A 3 -11.71 -12.90 -2.53
N ILE A 4 -12.61 -12.61 -1.58
CA ILE A 4 -12.43 -11.55 -0.59
C ILE A 4 -11.26 -11.89 0.33
N TRP A 5 -11.17 -13.15 0.77
CA TRP A 5 -10.06 -13.63 1.59
C TRP A 5 -8.72 -13.56 0.86
N PHE A 6 -8.69 -13.89 -0.43
CA PHE A 6 -7.49 -13.75 -1.24
C PHE A 6 -7.01 -12.29 -1.30
N ILE A 7 -7.92 -11.34 -1.53
CA ILE A 7 -7.58 -9.91 -1.57
C ILE A 7 -7.10 -9.42 -0.20
N TYR A 8 -7.75 -9.80 0.90
CA TYR A 8 -7.28 -9.46 2.24
C TYR A 8 -5.90 -10.05 2.54
N ALA A 9 -5.63 -11.29 2.13
CA ALA A 9 -4.32 -11.91 2.29
C ALA A 9 -3.24 -11.16 1.49
N ALA A 10 -3.54 -10.78 0.23
CA ALA A 10 -2.64 -10.00 -0.60
C ALA A 10 -2.32 -8.63 0.03
N TRP A 11 -3.33 -7.93 0.55
CA TRP A 11 -3.14 -6.67 1.29
C TRP A 11 -2.31 -6.85 2.55
N LEU A 12 -2.58 -7.89 3.34
CA LEU A 12 -1.83 -8.19 4.55
C LEU A 12 -0.35 -8.48 4.23
N MET A 13 -0.09 -9.32 3.22
CA MET A 13 1.28 -9.59 2.75
C MET A 13 1.97 -8.32 2.27
N LEU A 14 1.28 -7.47 1.52
CA LEU A 14 1.83 -6.21 1.05
C LEU A 14 2.20 -5.28 2.23
N ILE A 15 1.30 -5.14 3.21
CA ILE A 15 1.56 -4.32 4.41
C ILE A 15 2.78 -4.86 5.14
N ILE A 16 2.85 -6.18 5.39
CA ILE A 16 4.02 -6.81 6.02
C ILE A 16 5.30 -6.51 5.23
N PHE A 17 5.28 -6.70 3.91
CA PHE A 17 6.42 -6.41 3.05
C PHE A 17 6.85 -4.94 3.15
N LEU A 18 5.91 -4.00 3.10
CA LEU A 18 6.19 -2.56 3.19
C LEU A 18 6.73 -2.17 4.56
N THR A 19 6.19 -2.73 5.64
CA THR A 19 6.67 -2.53 7.01
C THR A 19 8.08 -3.06 7.18
N VAL A 20 8.38 -4.27 6.68
CA VAL A 20 9.73 -4.84 6.74
C VAL A 20 10.72 -3.99 5.92
N GLN A 21 10.34 -3.57 4.71
CA GLN A 21 11.15 -2.68 3.87
C GLN A 21 11.38 -1.29 4.48
N ALA A 22 10.52 -0.84 5.40
CA ALA A 22 10.70 0.42 6.11
C ALA A 22 11.82 0.34 7.16
N ILE A 23 12.16 -0.88 7.63
CA ILE A 23 13.25 -1.10 8.57
C ILE A 23 14.58 -0.79 7.86
N GLY A 24 15.26 0.26 8.29
CA GLY A 24 16.56 0.66 7.73
C GLY A 24 16.49 1.71 6.61
N VAL A 25 15.33 2.30 6.36
CA VAL A 25 15.20 3.50 5.53
C VAL A 25 15.95 4.69 6.16
N LYS A 26 16.39 5.66 5.34
CA LYS A 26 17.07 6.88 5.85
C LYS A 26 16.17 7.61 6.87
N ARG A 27 16.76 8.27 7.86
CA ARG A 27 15.98 9.07 8.82
C ARG A 27 15.34 10.25 8.10
N ASP A 28 14.07 10.50 8.40
CA ASP A 28 13.41 11.74 8.00
C ASP A 28 14.08 12.91 8.72
N THR A 29 14.09 14.07 8.06
CA THR A 29 14.61 15.30 8.66
C THR A 29 13.71 15.76 9.82
N GLU A 30 12.41 15.46 9.76
CA GLU A 30 11.45 15.75 10.83
C GLU A 30 10.65 14.50 11.25
N PRO A 31 10.35 14.33 12.56
CA PRO A 31 9.54 13.23 13.04
C PRO A 31 8.04 13.48 12.81
N HIS A 32 7.37 12.59 12.07
CA HIS A 32 5.93 12.68 11.78
C HIS A 32 5.07 11.68 12.58
N LEU A 33 5.20 11.68 13.91
CA LEU A 33 4.58 10.68 14.79
C LEU A 33 3.05 10.59 14.63
N LEU A 34 2.36 11.73 14.55
CA LEU A 34 0.90 11.76 14.40
C LEU A 34 0.43 11.07 13.10
N GLN A 35 1.19 11.24 12.01
CA GLN A 35 0.85 10.61 10.72
C GLN A 35 1.10 9.10 10.75
N SER A 36 2.15 8.65 11.45
CA SER A 36 2.41 7.22 11.67
C SER A 36 1.29 6.56 12.49
N PHE A 37 0.86 7.20 13.58
CA PHE A 37 -0.27 6.71 14.38
C PHE A 37 -1.59 6.77 13.60
N GLY A 38 -1.80 7.84 12.82
CA GLY A 38 -2.97 7.98 11.96
C GLY A 38 -3.05 6.87 10.91
N LEU A 39 -1.94 6.54 10.25
CA LEU A 39 -1.90 5.44 9.28
C LEU A 39 -2.16 4.09 9.94
N MET A 40 -1.57 3.83 11.12
CA MET A 40 -1.81 2.60 11.87
C MET A 40 -3.30 2.44 12.21
N PHE A 41 -3.93 3.50 12.72
CA PHE A 41 -5.36 3.49 13.03
C PHE A 41 -6.21 3.30 11.77
N ALA A 42 -5.86 3.96 10.66
CA ALA A 42 -6.54 3.81 9.39
C ALA A 42 -6.47 2.37 8.85
N ILE A 43 -5.30 1.72 8.95
CA ILE A 43 -5.15 0.30 8.57
C ILE A 43 -6.05 -0.58 9.44
N ILE A 44 -6.02 -0.41 10.76
CA ILE A 44 -6.88 -1.20 11.67
C ILE A 44 -8.36 -0.99 11.33
N ALA A 45 -8.78 0.25 11.13
CA ALA A 45 -10.14 0.59 10.74
C ALA A 45 -10.54 -0.06 9.41
N ALA A 46 -9.67 -0.06 8.39
CA ALA A 46 -9.94 -0.67 7.09
C ALA A 46 -10.25 -2.17 7.18
N PHE A 47 -9.63 -2.90 8.12
CA PHE A 47 -9.93 -4.33 8.35
C PHE A 47 -11.10 -4.56 9.32
N LEU A 48 -11.43 -3.59 10.19
CA LEU A 48 -12.47 -3.75 11.22
C LEU A 48 -13.84 -3.25 10.78
N LEU A 49 -13.92 -2.08 10.14
CA LEU A 49 -15.19 -1.44 9.77
C LEU A 49 -16.09 -2.34 8.91
N PRO A 50 -15.60 -3.09 7.92
CA PRO A 50 -16.45 -3.99 7.13
C PRO A 50 -17.07 -5.15 7.93
N ARG A 51 -16.64 -5.39 9.18
CA ARG A 51 -17.24 -6.40 10.06
C ARG A 51 -18.34 -5.86 10.96
N LEU A 52 -18.57 -4.55 10.96
CA LEU A 52 -19.63 -3.94 11.77
C LEU A 52 -20.94 -3.93 10.97
N PRO A 53 -22.09 -4.27 11.58
CA PRO A 53 -23.38 -4.37 10.88
C PRO A 53 -23.79 -3.09 10.14
N ILE A 54 -23.42 -1.92 10.66
CA ILE A 54 -23.71 -0.63 10.02
C ILE A 54 -23.02 -0.47 8.66
N PHE A 55 -21.96 -1.23 8.37
CA PHE A 55 -21.24 -1.21 7.10
C PHE A 55 -21.57 -2.42 6.20
N ASP A 56 -22.61 -3.20 6.50
CA ASP A 56 -23.00 -4.35 5.65
C ASP A 56 -23.42 -3.92 4.24
N PHE A 57 -23.81 -2.66 4.04
CA PHE A 57 -24.06 -2.10 2.71
C PHE A 57 -22.78 -1.93 1.88
N VAL A 58 -21.61 -1.87 2.53
CA VAL A 58 -20.28 -1.80 1.91
C VAL A 58 -19.72 -3.21 1.66
N ASN A 59 -20.29 -4.24 2.30
CA ASN A 59 -19.94 -5.63 2.04
C ASN A 59 -20.43 -6.04 0.65
N PHE A 60 -19.58 -5.74 -0.34
CA PHE A 60 -19.52 -6.29 -1.69
C PHE A 60 -20.85 -6.85 -2.19
N ALA A 61 -21.68 -5.98 -2.78
CA ALA A 61 -22.80 -6.39 -3.62
C ALA A 61 -22.35 -7.55 -4.56
N PRO A 62 -23.19 -8.55 -4.85
CA PRO A 62 -22.77 -9.73 -5.58
C PRO A 62 -22.18 -9.36 -6.94
N VAL A 63 -20.85 -9.40 -7.04
CA VAL A 63 -20.09 -9.16 -8.27
C VAL A 63 -19.97 -10.50 -9.00
N GLY A 64 -20.31 -10.54 -10.28
CA GLY A 64 -20.14 -11.73 -11.10
C GLY A 64 -18.68 -12.18 -11.16
N THR A 65 -18.44 -13.49 -11.28
CA THR A 65 -17.09 -14.09 -11.22
C THR A 65 -16.09 -13.46 -12.20
N VAL A 66 -16.55 -13.11 -13.41
CA VAL A 66 -15.71 -12.46 -14.44
C VAL A 66 -15.23 -11.08 -13.98
N LEU A 67 -16.14 -10.24 -13.52
CA LEU A 67 -15.81 -8.88 -13.08
C LEU A 67 -14.95 -8.90 -11.80
N GLY A 68 -15.24 -9.85 -10.89
CA GLY A 68 -14.37 -10.12 -9.74
C GLY A 68 -12.95 -10.49 -10.18
N GLY A 69 -12.81 -11.43 -11.12
CA GLY A 69 -11.51 -11.84 -11.67
C GLY A 69 -10.70 -10.68 -12.25
N ILE A 70 -11.34 -9.81 -13.03
CA ILE A 70 -10.72 -8.60 -13.59
C ILE A 70 -10.24 -7.66 -12.46
N GLY A 71 -11.09 -7.42 -11.46
CA GLY A 71 -10.74 -6.58 -10.32
C GLY A 71 -9.54 -7.11 -9.53
N ALA A 72 -9.44 -8.43 -9.33
CA ALA A 72 -8.25 -9.03 -8.72
C ALA A 72 -7.00 -8.85 -9.58
N ALA A 73 -7.09 -9.13 -10.88
CA ALA A 73 -5.96 -8.99 -11.78
C ALA A 73 -5.39 -7.56 -11.76
N ILE A 74 -6.27 -6.55 -11.83
CA ILE A 74 -5.89 -5.14 -11.74
C ILE A 74 -5.26 -4.84 -10.37
N THR A 75 -5.86 -5.34 -9.29
CA THR A 75 -5.36 -5.13 -7.92
C THR A 75 -3.94 -5.69 -7.77
N ILE A 76 -3.72 -6.94 -8.18
CA ILE A 76 -2.41 -7.60 -8.10
C ILE A 76 -1.38 -6.89 -8.99
N ALA A 77 -1.76 -6.45 -10.19
CA ALA A 77 -0.88 -5.67 -11.07
C ALA A 77 -0.47 -4.33 -10.42
N GLY A 78 -1.42 -3.62 -9.79
CA GLY A 78 -1.15 -2.40 -9.04
C GLY A 78 -0.22 -2.64 -7.84
N MET A 79 -0.45 -3.72 -7.08
CA MET A 79 0.44 -4.11 -5.97
C MET A 79 1.86 -4.43 -6.47
N ALA A 80 1.99 -5.14 -7.59
CA ALA A 80 3.29 -5.45 -8.17
C ALA A 80 4.04 -4.18 -8.61
N LEU A 81 3.34 -3.21 -9.23
CA LEU A 81 3.90 -1.92 -9.58
C LEU A 81 4.36 -1.14 -8.34
N LEU A 82 3.55 -1.13 -7.29
CA LEU A 82 3.87 -0.51 -6.01
C LEU A 82 5.12 -1.13 -5.39
N VAL A 83 5.21 -2.47 -5.36
CA VAL A 83 6.38 -3.20 -4.87
C VAL A 83 7.63 -2.85 -5.69
N TRP A 84 7.53 -2.81 -7.01
CA TRP A 84 8.65 -2.44 -7.89
C TRP A 84 9.12 -1.00 -7.64
N ALA A 85 8.20 -0.05 -7.48
CA ALA A 85 8.50 1.33 -7.16
C ALA A 85 9.14 1.45 -5.76
N ARG A 86 8.59 0.76 -4.77
CA ARG A 86 9.11 0.76 -3.40
C ARG A 86 10.55 0.23 -3.32
N GLN A 87 10.84 -0.84 -4.07
CA GLN A 87 12.18 -1.41 -4.16
C GLN A 87 13.13 -0.46 -4.89
N ALA A 88 12.69 0.19 -5.98
CA ALA A 88 13.51 1.15 -6.71
C ALA A 88 13.87 2.38 -5.84
N LEU A 89 12.95 2.88 -5.02
CA LEU A 89 13.26 3.94 -4.05
C LEU A 89 14.19 3.50 -2.93
N GLY A 90 14.09 2.23 -2.51
CA GLY A 90 14.93 1.65 -1.47
C GLY A 90 14.92 2.48 -0.18
N ARG A 91 16.10 2.99 0.20
CA ARG A 91 16.30 3.77 1.44
C ARG A 91 15.86 5.24 1.34
N ASN A 92 15.56 5.73 0.14
CA ASN A 92 15.10 7.11 -0.09
C ASN A 92 13.58 7.26 0.12
N TRP A 93 12.84 6.15 0.23
CA TRP A 93 11.40 6.19 0.47
C TRP A 93 11.07 6.84 1.81
N SER A 94 10.05 7.68 1.86
CA SER A 94 9.44 8.13 3.11
C SER A 94 7.94 7.84 3.09
N GLN A 95 7.38 7.54 4.25
CA GLN A 95 5.93 7.35 4.41
C GLN A 95 5.20 8.68 4.25
N THR A 96 5.85 9.78 4.58
CA THR A 96 5.32 11.14 4.48
C THR A 96 6.05 11.88 3.37
N VAL A 97 5.45 12.93 2.80
CA VAL A 97 6.16 13.78 1.83
C VAL A 97 7.23 14.57 2.60
N SER A 98 8.39 13.96 2.79
CA SER A 98 9.49 14.50 3.59
C SER A 98 10.81 14.28 2.86
N ALA A 99 11.70 15.27 3.00
CA ALA A 99 13.07 15.14 2.52
C ALA A 99 13.86 14.25 3.49
N LYS A 100 14.41 13.15 2.99
CA LYS A 100 15.42 12.36 3.71
C LYS A 100 16.75 13.13 3.75
N GLN A 101 17.57 12.89 4.77
CA GLN A 101 18.96 13.33 4.74
C GLN A 101 19.66 12.70 3.52
N GLU A 102 20.39 13.49 2.73
CA GLU A 102 21.04 13.06 1.49
C GLU A 102 20.06 12.40 0.50
N HIS A 103 18.87 12.98 0.31
CA HIS A 103 17.88 12.43 -0.62
C HIS A 103 18.39 12.49 -2.06
N GLU A 104 18.47 11.33 -2.71
CA GLU A 104 18.87 11.22 -4.12
C GLU A 104 17.66 11.07 -5.05
N LEU A 105 17.77 11.63 -6.25
CA LEU A 105 16.76 11.47 -7.29
C LEU A 105 16.88 10.07 -7.93
N VAL A 106 15.94 9.19 -7.60
CA VAL A 106 15.84 7.87 -8.22
C VAL A 106 15.21 7.96 -9.61
N ARG A 107 15.92 7.48 -10.64
CA ARG A 107 15.45 7.40 -12.03
C ARG A 107 15.40 5.97 -12.57
N SER A 108 15.71 4.98 -11.74
CA SER A 108 15.72 3.56 -12.10
C SER A 108 14.34 2.90 -11.88
N GLY A 109 14.16 1.71 -12.44
CA GLY A 109 12.91 0.98 -12.32
C GLY A 109 11.72 1.71 -12.96
N PRO A 110 10.55 1.78 -12.30
CA PRO A 110 9.37 2.42 -12.88
C PRO A 110 9.51 3.94 -12.98
N TYR A 111 10.41 4.55 -12.18
CA TYR A 111 10.70 5.98 -12.19
C TYR A 111 11.34 6.49 -13.48
N SER A 112 11.83 5.59 -14.34
CA SER A 112 12.31 5.93 -15.68
C SER A 112 11.19 6.34 -16.64
N ARG A 113 9.94 5.92 -16.37
CA ARG A 113 8.78 6.15 -17.23
C ARG A 113 7.67 6.94 -16.54
N LEU A 114 7.50 6.76 -15.23
CA LEU A 114 6.43 7.37 -14.44
C LEU A 114 7.03 8.18 -13.29
N ARG A 115 6.58 9.42 -13.10
CA ARG A 115 7.06 10.26 -11.99
C ARG A 115 6.49 9.83 -10.63
N HIS A 116 5.27 9.28 -10.63
CA HIS A 116 4.54 8.89 -9.43
C HIS A 116 3.94 7.47 -9.58
N PRO A 117 4.75 6.42 -9.74
CA PRO A 117 4.25 5.06 -9.98
C PRO A 117 3.53 4.40 -8.80
N MET A 118 3.57 5.00 -7.60
CA MET A 118 2.87 4.50 -6.40
C MET A 118 1.52 5.20 -6.15
N TYR A 119 1.18 6.23 -6.94
CA TYR A 119 -0.11 6.95 -6.83
C TYR A 119 -1.14 6.25 -7.72
#